data_AF-A0A953P1P7-F1
#
_entry.id   AF-A0A953P1P7-F1
#
_cell.length_a   1.000
_cell.length_b   1.000
_cell.length_c   1.000
_cell.angle_alpha   90.00
_cell.angle_beta   90.00
_cell.angle_gamma   90.00
#
_symmetry.space_group_name_H-M   'P 1'
#
loop_
_entity.id
_entity.type
_entity.pdbx_description
1 polymer ?
#
loop_
_entity_poly.entity_id
_entity_poly.type
_entity_poly.pdbx_seq_one_letter_code
_entity_poly.pdbx_strand_id
1 'polypeptide(L)'
;MPVIVRSSPLHGAGVYATSPFKKGERVLEYTGPRLTKKQSEGMYSENEVTYLFAIDDVVIDGFGAAAFVNHSCDPNCETRQYGKRMFIVADRDIRAGEELTYDYNLFDGEPGELAPCYCGAAKCRGTMFSDEEIARHKRILKQRERKKRLSIG
;
A
#
# COMPACT_ATOMS: atom_id res chain seq x y z
N MET A 1 -14.05 14.55 -11.60
CA MET A 1 -13.12 13.41 -11.48
C MET A 1 -13.96 12.15 -11.39
N PRO A 2 -13.74 11.12 -12.21
CA PRO A 2 -14.60 9.93 -12.31
C PRO A 2 -14.48 8.95 -11.14
N VAL A 3 -14.32 9.46 -9.93
CA VAL A 3 -14.24 8.67 -8.70
C VAL A 3 -14.96 9.36 -7.54
N ILE A 4 -15.34 8.58 -6.54
CA ILE A 4 -15.90 9.05 -5.28
C ILE A 4 -15.25 8.33 -4.09
N VAL A 5 -15.08 9.05 -2.97
CA VAL A 5 -14.63 8.47 -1.70
C VAL A 5 -15.86 8.15 -0.86
N ARG A 6 -15.93 6.93 -0.31
CA ARG A 6 -16.99 6.50 0.63
C ARG A 6 -16.45 5.44 1.58
N SER A 7 -17.24 5.07 2.60
CA SER A 7 -16.88 3.97 3.50
C SER A 7 -16.60 2.68 2.71
N SER A 8 -15.52 2.00 3.09
CA SER A 8 -15.07 0.75 2.46
C SER A 8 -15.19 -0.42 3.44
N PRO A 9 -15.64 -1.60 2.97
CA PRO A 9 -15.61 -2.82 3.77
C PRO A 9 -14.18 -3.36 3.98
N LEU A 10 -13.20 -2.91 3.17
CA LEU A 10 -11.81 -3.34 3.31
C LEU A 10 -11.14 -2.65 4.49
N HIS A 11 -11.23 -1.33 4.53
CA HIS A 11 -10.65 -0.49 5.56
C HIS A 11 -11.16 0.94 5.45
N GLY A 12 -11.66 1.52 6.55
CA GLY A 12 -12.03 2.94 6.67
C GLY A 12 -12.84 3.49 5.48
N ALA A 13 -12.20 4.34 4.68
CA ALA A 13 -12.73 4.84 3.41
C ALA A 13 -11.98 4.21 2.23
N GLY A 14 -12.69 4.07 1.11
CA GLY A 14 -12.15 3.59 -0.16
C GLY A 14 -12.56 4.51 -1.32
N VAL A 15 -11.87 4.35 -2.44
CA VAL A 15 -12.16 5.09 -3.68
C VAL A 15 -12.90 4.19 -4.65
N TYR A 16 -13.98 4.68 -5.23
CA TYR A 16 -14.81 3.91 -6.16
C TYR A 16 -14.91 4.62 -7.50
N ALA A 17 -14.86 3.86 -8.58
CA ALA A 17 -15.06 4.37 -9.94
C ALA A 17 -16.52 4.83 -10.13
N THR A 18 -16.74 6.05 -10.65
CA THR A 18 -18.10 6.52 -11.02
C THR A 18 -18.39 6.34 -12.51
N SER A 19 -17.37 6.01 -13.31
CA SER A 19 -17.46 5.65 -14.72
C SER A 19 -16.44 4.54 -15.01
N PRO A 20 -16.57 3.77 -16.11
CA PRO A 20 -15.58 2.78 -16.46
C PRO A 20 -14.21 3.40 -16.79
N PHE A 21 -13.14 2.63 -16.56
CA PHE A 21 -11.77 2.91 -17.00
C PHE A 21 -11.27 1.76 -17.85
N LYS A 22 -10.47 2.05 -18.89
CA LYS A 22 -9.75 1.03 -19.65
C LYS A 22 -8.39 0.71 -19.03
N LYS A 23 -7.92 -0.52 -19.25
CA LYS A 23 -6.55 -0.90 -18.90
C LYS A 23 -5.54 0.14 -19.43
N GLY A 24 -4.65 0.58 -18.56
CA GLY A 24 -3.61 1.57 -18.86
C GLY A 24 -4.04 3.02 -18.68
N GLU A 25 -5.32 3.31 -18.41
CA GLU A 25 -5.77 4.67 -18.11
C GLU A 25 -5.27 5.15 -16.75
N ARG A 26 -4.85 6.41 -16.68
CA ARG A 26 -4.50 7.07 -15.42
C ARG A 26 -5.79 7.42 -14.69
N VAL A 27 -5.95 6.86 -13.49
CA VAL A 27 -7.16 7.04 -12.67
C VAL A 27 -6.99 8.22 -11.72
N LEU A 28 -5.87 8.24 -10.98
CA LEU A 28 -5.53 9.26 -10.01
C LEU A 28 -4.03 9.54 -10.04
N GLU A 29 -3.64 10.69 -9.49
CA GLU A 29 -2.26 10.96 -9.14
C GLU A 29 -2.13 10.97 -7.62
N TYR A 30 -1.07 10.35 -7.11
CA TYR A 30 -0.71 10.43 -5.70
C TYR A 30 0.01 11.77 -5.45
N THR A 31 -0.74 12.76 -4.96
CA THR A 31 -0.26 14.13 -4.76
C THR A 31 -0.28 14.50 -3.29
N GLY A 32 0.59 15.44 -2.92
CA GLY A 32 0.60 16.08 -1.61
C GLY A 32 1.97 16.70 -1.29
N PRO A 33 2.19 17.15 -0.05
CA PRO A 33 3.48 17.67 0.38
C PRO A 33 4.62 16.68 0.10
N ARG A 34 5.76 17.21 -0.33
CA ARG A 34 6.97 16.42 -0.58
C ARG A 34 7.94 16.58 0.57
N LEU A 35 8.28 15.46 1.17
CA LEU A 35 9.13 15.36 2.35
C LEU A 35 10.41 14.62 1.99
N THR A 36 11.50 14.94 2.68
CA THR A 36 12.64 14.04 2.77
C THR A 36 12.28 12.86 3.70
N LYS A 37 12.98 11.73 3.58
CA LYS A 37 12.78 10.58 4.48
C LYS A 37 12.87 10.99 5.96
N LYS A 38 13.85 11.83 6.31
CA LYS A 38 14.02 12.37 7.66
C LYS A 38 12.83 13.19 8.15
N GLN A 39 12.15 13.91 7.26
CA GLN A 39 10.95 14.67 7.63
C GLN A 39 9.73 13.78 7.82
N SER A 40 9.63 12.67 7.10
CA SER A 40 8.52 11.71 7.25
C SER A 40 8.67 10.77 8.44
N GLU A 41 9.90 10.56 8.93
CA GLU A 41 10.19 9.72 10.10
C GLU A 41 9.39 10.17 11.33
N GLY A 42 8.58 9.27 11.88
CA GLY A 42 7.80 9.52 13.09
C GLY A 42 6.59 10.43 12.90
N MET A 43 6.30 10.94 11.69
CA MET A 43 5.15 11.84 11.46
C MET A 43 3.79 11.17 11.75
N TYR A 44 3.72 9.85 11.56
CA TYR A 44 2.54 9.03 11.82
C TYR A 44 2.74 8.04 12.99
N SER A 45 3.72 8.27 13.88
CA SER A 45 4.04 7.30 14.96
C SER A 45 2.87 7.03 15.92
N GLU A 46 1.95 7.99 16.08
CA GLU A 46 0.75 7.85 16.91
C GLU A 46 -0.50 7.44 16.12
N ASN A 47 -0.37 7.18 14.81
CA ASN A 47 -1.49 6.85 13.93
C ASN A 47 -1.38 5.42 13.40
N GLU A 48 -2.49 4.69 13.39
CA GLU A 48 -2.55 3.34 12.80
C GLU A 48 -2.53 3.38 11.26
N VAL A 49 -2.80 4.55 10.66
CA VAL A 49 -2.89 4.75 9.22
C VAL A 49 -1.92 5.83 8.79
N THR A 50 -1.16 5.54 7.73
CA THR A 50 -0.28 6.50 7.09
C THR A 50 -0.65 6.68 5.61
N TYR A 51 -0.35 7.86 5.07
CA TYR A 51 -0.55 8.20 3.67
C TYR A 51 0.79 8.52 2.98
N LEU A 52 1.88 7.98 3.52
CA LEU A 52 3.22 8.21 2.98
C LEU A 52 3.49 7.31 1.78
N PHE A 53 3.89 7.90 0.66
CA PHE A 53 4.31 7.19 -0.54
C PHE A 53 5.76 7.54 -0.88
N ALA A 54 6.66 6.57 -0.78
CA ALA A 54 8.07 6.75 -1.12
C ALA A 54 8.30 6.69 -2.64
N ILE A 55 9.02 7.68 -3.17
CA ILE A 55 9.47 7.75 -4.57
C ILE A 55 10.92 8.24 -4.58
N ASP A 56 11.85 7.35 -4.91
CA ASP A 56 13.29 7.62 -4.91
C ASP A 56 13.79 8.19 -3.56
N ASP A 57 14.17 9.47 -3.55
CA ASP A 57 14.68 10.23 -2.40
C ASP A 57 13.60 11.07 -1.69
N VAL A 58 12.37 11.06 -2.22
CA VAL A 58 11.24 11.85 -1.72
C VAL A 58 10.15 10.95 -1.15
N VAL A 59 9.44 11.45 -0.15
CA VAL A 59 8.20 10.87 0.36
C VAL A 59 7.07 11.85 0.08
N ILE A 60 5.98 11.37 -0.50
CA ILE A 60 4.75 12.17 -0.67
C ILE A 60 3.85 11.89 0.52
N ASP A 61 3.45 12.94 1.22
CA ASP A 61 2.36 12.87 2.21
C ASP A 61 1.02 13.02 1.48
N GLY A 62 0.32 11.91 1.29
CA GLY A 62 -0.83 11.80 0.40
C GLY A 62 -2.02 12.68 0.81
N PHE A 63 -2.61 13.35 -0.18
CA PHE A 63 -3.83 14.14 -0.02
C PHE A 63 -4.91 13.77 -1.04
N GLY A 64 -6.17 14.02 -0.68
CA GLY A 64 -7.32 13.84 -1.56
C GLY A 64 -7.66 12.37 -1.79
N ALA A 65 -8.33 12.07 -2.90
CA ALA A 65 -8.86 10.73 -3.16
C ALA A 65 -7.76 9.65 -3.20
N ALA A 66 -6.59 9.94 -3.78
CA ALA A 66 -5.51 8.95 -3.93
C ALA A 66 -5.02 8.38 -2.59
N ALA A 67 -5.08 9.17 -1.51
CA ALA A 67 -4.71 8.74 -0.16
C ALA A 67 -5.65 7.66 0.40
N PHE A 68 -6.87 7.55 -0.10
CA PHE A 68 -7.88 6.58 0.35
C PHE A 68 -7.97 5.34 -0.55
N VAL A 69 -7.08 5.15 -1.52
CA VAL A 69 -7.08 3.95 -2.36
C VAL A 69 -6.48 2.80 -1.57
N ASN A 70 -7.31 1.80 -1.27
CA ASN A 70 -6.96 0.69 -0.37
C ASN A 70 -6.04 -0.35 -1.00
N HIS A 71 -5.48 -1.20 -0.14
CA HIS A 71 -4.71 -2.36 -0.53
C HIS A 71 -5.59 -3.52 -1.02
N SER A 72 -5.16 -4.21 -2.08
CA SER A 72 -5.60 -5.57 -2.41
C SER A 72 -4.42 -6.44 -2.88
N CYS A 73 -4.43 -7.73 -2.52
CA CYS A 73 -3.51 -8.74 -3.07
C CYS A 73 -3.91 -9.20 -4.48
N ASP A 74 -5.13 -8.88 -4.93
CA ASP A 74 -5.60 -9.03 -6.31
C ASP A 74 -6.20 -7.69 -6.76
N PRO A 75 -5.35 -6.68 -7.02
CA PRO A 75 -5.79 -5.31 -7.27
C PRO A 75 -6.34 -5.12 -8.70
N ASN A 76 -7.03 -4.00 -8.91
CA ASN A 76 -7.44 -3.56 -10.25
C ASN A 76 -6.66 -2.34 -10.76
N CYS A 77 -5.81 -1.75 -9.91
CA CYS A 77 -4.89 -0.68 -10.25
C CYS A 77 -3.45 -1.06 -9.88
N GLU A 78 -2.51 -0.36 -10.51
CA GLU A 78 -1.09 -0.38 -10.19
C GLU A 78 -0.56 1.06 -10.06
N THR A 79 0.59 1.23 -9.40
CA THR A 79 1.26 2.51 -9.28
C THR A 79 2.34 2.64 -10.34
N ARG A 80 2.31 3.71 -11.15
CA ARG A 80 3.32 4.00 -12.18
C ARG A 80 3.99 5.34 -11.95
N GLN A 81 5.31 5.32 -11.86
CA GLN A 81 6.14 6.51 -11.77
C GLN A 81 6.35 7.13 -13.15
N TYR A 82 6.16 8.44 -13.26
CA TYR A 82 6.52 9.24 -14.43
C TYR A 82 7.34 10.46 -13.98
N GLY A 83 8.67 10.35 -14.10
CA GLY A 83 9.58 11.33 -13.52
C GLY A 83 9.45 11.33 -11.99
N LYS A 84 9.15 12.48 -11.39
CA LYS A 84 8.94 12.60 -9.94
C LYS A 84 7.50 12.41 -9.49
N ARG A 85 6.57 12.04 -10.37
CA ARG A 85 5.14 11.92 -10.09
C ARG A 85 4.73 10.45 -10.02
N MET A 86 3.80 10.12 -9.13
CA MET A 86 3.25 8.78 -9.02
C MET A 86 1.78 8.79 -9.41
N PHE A 87 1.41 7.89 -10.30
CA PHE A 87 0.04 7.75 -10.77
C PHE A 87 -0.51 6.39 -10.41
N ILE A 88 -1.80 6.36 -10.07
CA ILE A 88 -2.58 5.13 -9.97
C ILE A 88 -3.20 4.90 -11.35
N VAL A 89 -2.90 3.76 -11.95
CA VAL A 89 -3.24 3.39 -13.32
C VAL A 89 -4.04 2.11 -13.28
N ALA A 90 -5.08 2.01 -14.10
CA ALA A 90 -5.89 0.81 -14.20
C ALA A 90 -5.05 -0.34 -14.79
N ASP A 91 -4.92 -1.47 -14.07
CA ASP A 91 -4.21 -2.66 -14.58
C ASP A 91 -5.14 -3.57 -15.41
N ARG A 92 -6.45 -3.39 -15.29
CA ARG A 92 -7.45 -4.02 -16.16
C ARG A 92 -8.57 -3.05 -16.48
N ASP A 93 -9.52 -3.46 -17.32
CA ASP A 93 -10.77 -2.73 -17.44
C ASP A 93 -11.50 -2.72 -16.08
N ILE A 94 -11.94 -1.53 -15.66
CA ILE A 94 -12.65 -1.28 -14.41
C ILE A 94 -14.05 -0.78 -14.75
N ARG A 95 -15.07 -1.38 -14.14
CA ARG A 95 -16.47 -0.96 -14.27
C ARG A 95 -16.80 0.13 -13.27
N ALA A 96 -17.81 0.94 -13.59
CA ALA A 96 -18.40 1.84 -12.61
C ALA A 96 -18.89 1.05 -11.37
N GLY A 97 -18.62 1.60 -10.19
CA GLY A 97 -18.99 1.01 -8.90
C GLY A 97 -17.91 0.11 -8.27
N GLU A 98 -16.87 -0.29 -9.01
CA GLU A 98 -15.75 -1.05 -8.44
C GLU A 98 -14.90 -0.18 -7.49
N GLU A 99 -14.46 -0.76 -6.38
CA GLU A 99 -13.45 -0.15 -5.52
C GLU A 99 -12.09 -0.22 -6.20
N LEU A 100 -11.39 0.91 -6.26
CA LEU A 100 -10.03 1.00 -6.75
C LEU A 100 -9.08 0.54 -5.65
N THR A 101 -8.17 -0.36 -6.00
CA THR A 101 -7.16 -0.88 -5.08
C THR A 101 -5.84 -1.10 -5.81
N TYR A 102 -4.72 -0.98 -5.10
CA TYR A 102 -3.40 -1.38 -5.60
C TYR A 102 -2.63 -2.19 -4.55
N ASP A 103 -1.57 -2.87 -4.97
CA ASP A 103 -0.70 -3.56 -4.03
C ASP A 103 0.26 -2.57 -3.35
N TYR A 104 0.17 -2.43 -2.03
CA TYR A 104 1.00 -1.49 -1.27
C TYR A 104 2.47 -1.90 -1.23
N ASN A 105 2.77 -3.19 -1.36
CA ASN A 105 4.14 -3.73 -1.33
C ASN A 105 4.99 -3.15 -0.19
N LEU A 106 4.49 -3.14 1.05
CA LEU A 106 5.24 -2.59 2.19
C LEU A 106 6.56 -3.35 2.37
N PHE A 107 7.68 -2.62 2.50
CA PHE A 107 9.04 -3.17 2.44
C PHE A 107 9.94 -2.78 3.63
N ASP A 108 9.42 -2.04 4.61
CA ASP A 108 10.18 -1.41 5.68
C ASP A 108 9.69 -1.76 7.09
N GLY A 109 8.80 -2.77 7.22
CA GLY A 109 8.30 -3.21 8.53
C GLY A 109 9.33 -4.03 9.31
N GLU A 110 9.34 -3.93 10.64
CA GLU A 110 10.23 -4.73 11.49
C GLU A 110 9.75 -6.18 11.62
N PRO A 111 10.65 -7.18 11.77
CA PRO A 111 10.23 -8.57 11.97
C PRO A 111 9.43 -8.73 13.27
N GLY A 112 8.13 -9.03 13.13
CA GLY A 112 7.16 -9.12 14.21
C GLY A 112 6.11 -8.00 14.20
N GLU A 113 6.33 -6.96 13.40
CA GLU A 113 5.33 -5.93 13.10
C GLU A 113 4.17 -6.53 12.29
N LEU A 114 2.96 -6.06 12.56
CA LEU A 114 1.75 -6.56 11.94
C LEU A 114 1.21 -5.52 10.95
N ALA A 115 1.02 -5.94 9.71
CA ALA A 115 0.32 -5.19 8.67
C ALA A 115 -0.78 -6.07 8.06
N PRO A 116 -1.80 -6.48 8.84
CA PRO A 116 -2.77 -7.48 8.40
C PRO A 116 -3.53 -7.02 7.15
N CYS A 117 -3.78 -7.95 6.22
CA CYS A 117 -4.54 -7.68 5.01
C CYS A 117 -5.93 -8.29 5.07
N TYR A 118 -6.95 -7.47 4.81
CA TYR A 118 -8.37 -7.84 4.82
C TYR A 118 -9.02 -7.73 3.44
N CYS A 119 -8.23 -7.75 2.35
CA CYS A 119 -8.72 -7.48 1.00
C CYS A 119 -9.74 -8.49 0.44
N GLY A 120 -9.86 -9.69 1.05
CA GLY A 120 -10.79 -10.73 0.60
C GLY A 120 -10.37 -11.47 -0.69
N ALA A 121 -9.20 -11.17 -1.27
CA ALA A 121 -8.71 -11.87 -2.45
C ALA A 121 -8.50 -13.37 -2.20
N ALA A 122 -8.80 -14.21 -3.20
CA ALA A 122 -8.69 -15.68 -3.10
C ALA A 122 -7.27 -16.16 -2.78
N LYS A 123 -6.25 -15.42 -3.23
CA LYS A 123 -4.82 -15.65 -2.93
C LYS A 123 -4.25 -14.53 -2.06
N CYS A 124 -5.00 -14.07 -1.07
CA CYS A 124 -4.52 -13.07 -0.12
C CYS A 124 -3.25 -13.54 0.61
N ARG A 125 -2.24 -12.67 0.72
CA ARG A 125 -0.99 -12.94 1.46
C ARG A 125 -1.19 -12.93 2.98
N GLY A 126 -2.35 -12.47 3.46
CA GLY A 126 -2.66 -12.25 4.87
C GLY A 126 -1.98 -11.01 5.48
N THR A 127 -1.14 -10.34 4.71
CA THR A 127 -0.43 -9.11 5.10
C THR A 127 -0.25 -8.18 3.90
N MET A 128 -0.08 -6.89 4.18
CA MET A 128 0.21 -5.83 3.20
C MET A 128 1.70 -5.73 2.85
N PHE A 129 2.57 -6.50 3.53
CA PHE A 129 3.98 -6.62 3.18
C PHE A 129 4.19 -7.28 1.81
N SER A 130 5.25 -6.88 1.11
CA SER A 130 5.66 -7.54 -0.14
C SER A 130 6.14 -8.98 0.11
N ASP A 131 6.20 -9.78 -0.94
CA ASP A 131 6.68 -11.17 -0.83
C ASP A 131 8.16 -11.25 -0.38
N GLU A 132 9.00 -10.30 -0.84
CA GLU A 132 10.38 -10.17 -0.40
C GLU A 132 10.46 -9.88 1.10
N GLU A 133 9.59 -9.00 1.59
CA GLU A 133 9.59 -8.57 2.97
C GLU A 133 9.08 -9.68 3.90
N ILE A 134 8.04 -10.41 3.49
CA ILE A 134 7.60 -11.64 4.16
C ILE A 134 8.75 -12.65 4.24
N ALA A 135 9.52 -12.84 3.16
CA ALA A 135 10.66 -13.75 3.14
C ALA A 135 11.80 -13.27 4.07
N ARG A 136 12.05 -11.95 4.12
CA ARG A 136 13.02 -11.32 5.02
C ARG A 136 12.67 -11.56 6.48
N HIS A 137 11.41 -11.31 6.86
CA HIS A 137 10.91 -11.52 8.22
C HIS A 137 11.08 -12.98 8.66
N LYS A 138 10.63 -13.94 7.84
CA LYS A 138 10.77 -15.38 8.11
C LYS A 138 12.23 -15.78 8.34
N ARG A 139 13.16 -15.24 7.54
CA ARG A 139 14.60 -15.52 7.68
C ARG A 139 15.13 -15.00 9.01
N ILE A 140 14.80 -13.77 9.38
CA ILE A 140 15.29 -13.14 10.62
C ILE A 140 14.73 -13.87 11.84
N LEU A 141 13.43 -14.18 11.86
CA LEU A 141 12.80 -14.90 12.97
C LEU A 141 13.44 -16.29 13.18
N LYS A 142 13.64 -17.05 12.10
CA LYS A 142 14.32 -18.36 12.16
C LYS A 142 15.75 -18.24 12.70
N GLN A 143 16.49 -17.20 12.34
CA GLN A 143 17.83 -16.95 12.87
C GLN A 143 17.81 -16.61 14.37
N ARG A 144 16.85 -15.78 14.81
CA ARG A 144 16.64 -15.44 16.23
C ARG A 144 16.33 -16.69 17.06
N GLU A 145 15.44 -17.56 16.57
CA GLU A 145 15.12 -18.83 17.21
C GLU A 145 16.33 -19.77 17.32
N ARG A 146 17.13 -19.91 16.24
CA ARG A 146 18.34 -20.74 16.26
C ARG A 146 19.36 -20.22 17.28
N LYS A 147 19.59 -18.91 17.33
CA LYS A 147 20.49 -18.29 18.33
C LYS A 147 19.99 -18.55 19.75
N LYS A 148 18.68 -18.39 20.00
CA LYS A 148 18.07 -18.65 21.30
C LYS A 148 18.22 -20.10 21.75
N ARG A 149 18.12 -21.07 20.84
CA ARG A 149 18.35 -22.49 21.16
C ARG A 149 19.82 -22.77 21.52
N LEU A 150 20.76 -22.14 20.83
CA LEU A 150 22.20 -22.29 21.09
C LEU A 150 22.68 -21.57 22.37
N SER A 151 21.90 -20.62 22.91
CA SER A 151 22.21 -19.92 24.15
C SER A 151 21.61 -20.57 25.40
N ILE A 152 20.71 -21.54 25.23
CA ILE A 152 19.99 -22.24 26.32
C ILE A 152 20.51 -23.68 26.52
N GLY A 153 21.22 -24.23 25.52
CA GLY A 153 21.95 -25.50 25.63
C GLY A 153 23.45 -25.25 25.79
#